data_AF-A0AAU2B2M3-F1
#
_entry.id   AF-A0AAU2B2M3-F1
#
_cell.length_a   1.000
_cell.length_b   1.000
_cell.length_c   1.000
_cell.angle_alpha   90.00
_cell.angle_beta   90.00
_cell.angle_gamma   90.00
#
_symmetry.space_group_name_H-M   'P 1'
#
loop_
_entity.id
_entity.type
_entity.pdbx_description
1 polymer ?
#
loop_
_entity_poly.entity_id
_entity_poly.type
_entity_poly.pdbx_seq_one_letter_code
_entity_poly.pdbx_strand_id
1 'polypeptide(L)'
;MRRVCKTYRPNSFPAGTTVLMADGTHRPIEKIRIGDMVTATDPATGATGPQRVDATIYTPDDREFTRLTIVAPNGSTSGITSTSHHAYWSENRHAWRDAVDLVAGDTLRIPDGRTAKITGTRHWTTLQPAYNLTISNVHTYYVDAGRTSILVHNDGGADDPNPKVFPNLYPEDKDGWTKIFTPGTVGTRTGNYQYVVLTDGTLLIGKGDGHIALTKGAEVMAAGEVRFKSGRMTEVNNKSGHYKPRGINAQNAAVDAFNQAGLDATGKYIEYKFPDC
;
A
#
# COMPACT_ATOMS: atom_id res chain seq x y z
N MET A 1 8.77 26.69 -13.74
CA MET A 1 8.63 25.40 -14.46
C MET A 1 7.40 24.71 -13.93
N ARG A 2 6.40 24.44 -14.78
CA ARG A 2 5.18 23.72 -14.37
C ARG A 2 5.59 22.31 -13.96
N ARG A 3 5.41 21.97 -12.68
CA ARG A 3 5.64 20.62 -12.17
C ARG A 3 4.68 19.70 -12.90
N VAL A 4 5.23 18.71 -13.62
CA VAL A 4 4.44 17.67 -14.26
C VAL A 4 3.99 16.74 -13.15
N CYS A 5 2.71 16.80 -12.77
CA CYS A 5 2.10 15.79 -11.91
C CYS A 5 2.12 14.45 -12.65
N LYS A 6 2.71 13.43 -12.03
CA LYS A 6 2.57 12.04 -12.45
C LYS A 6 1.08 11.68 -12.25
N THR A 7 0.37 11.38 -13.33
CA THR A 7 -1.07 11.12 -13.28
C THR A 7 -1.36 9.79 -12.59
N TYR A 8 -2.21 9.86 -11.56
CA TYR A 8 -2.86 8.74 -10.86
C TYR A 8 -3.45 7.75 -11.87
N ARG A 9 -3.16 6.46 -11.71
CA ARG A 9 -3.83 5.41 -12.48
C ARG A 9 -4.63 4.53 -11.50
N PRO A 10 -5.98 4.47 -11.58
CA PRO A 10 -6.86 3.76 -10.63
C PRO A 10 -6.90 2.22 -10.81
N ASN A 11 -6.40 1.43 -9.85
CA ASN A 11 -6.35 -0.03 -9.98
C ASN A 11 -7.71 -0.66 -9.63
N SER A 12 -8.49 -1.05 -10.64
CA SER A 12 -9.91 -1.40 -10.43
C SER A 12 -10.39 -2.53 -11.35
N PHE A 13 -11.58 -3.07 -11.04
CA PHE A 13 -12.28 -4.09 -11.83
C PHE A 13 -13.67 -3.60 -12.26
N PRO A 14 -14.16 -3.96 -13.46
CA PRO A 14 -15.55 -3.70 -13.84
C PRO A 14 -16.54 -4.41 -12.89
N ALA A 15 -17.75 -3.87 -12.80
CA ALA A 15 -18.87 -4.51 -12.09
C ALA A 15 -19.07 -5.96 -12.54
N GLY A 16 -19.50 -6.83 -11.61
CA GLY A 16 -19.72 -8.25 -11.87
C GLY A 16 -18.46 -9.11 -11.75
N THR A 17 -17.27 -8.50 -11.65
CA THR A 17 -16.05 -9.23 -11.25
C THR A 17 -16.29 -9.82 -9.87
N THR A 18 -16.10 -11.14 -9.73
CA THR A 18 -16.37 -11.86 -8.48
C THR A 18 -15.10 -12.00 -7.67
N VAL A 19 -15.24 -11.95 -6.34
CA VAL A 19 -14.16 -12.05 -5.35
C VAL A 19 -14.41 -13.28 -4.50
N LEU A 20 -13.34 -14.02 -4.21
CA LEU A 20 -13.35 -15.17 -3.32
C LEU A 20 -13.43 -14.70 -1.86
N MET A 21 -14.57 -14.96 -1.23
CA MET A 21 -14.83 -14.63 0.18
C MET A 21 -14.11 -15.62 1.10
N ALA A 22 -13.95 -15.26 2.38
CA ALA A 22 -13.28 -16.08 3.38
C ALA A 22 -14.01 -17.39 3.71
N ASP A 23 -15.32 -17.45 3.50
CA ASP A 23 -16.16 -18.65 3.68
C ASP A 23 -16.19 -19.56 2.45
N GLY A 24 -15.39 -19.24 1.42
CA GLY A 24 -15.35 -19.97 0.15
C GLY A 24 -16.49 -19.62 -0.81
N THR A 25 -17.40 -18.71 -0.45
CA THR A 25 -18.38 -18.17 -1.39
C THR A 25 -17.74 -17.14 -2.32
N HIS A 26 -18.46 -16.80 -3.39
CA HIS A 26 -18.01 -15.82 -4.38
C HIS A 26 -19.02 -14.69 -4.48
N ARG A 27 -18.57 -13.43 -4.42
CA ARG A 27 -19.44 -12.27 -4.43
C ARG A 27 -18.98 -11.23 -5.45
N PRO A 28 -19.89 -10.62 -6.24
CA PRO A 28 -19.53 -9.49 -7.10
C PRO A 28 -18.91 -8.35 -6.30
N ILE A 29 -17.86 -7.75 -6.84
CA ILE A 29 -17.04 -6.73 -6.16
C ILE A 29 -17.86 -5.51 -5.76
N GLU A 30 -18.85 -5.11 -6.56
CA GLU A 30 -19.74 -3.98 -6.27
C GLU A 30 -20.72 -4.26 -5.11
N LYS A 31 -20.82 -5.52 -4.64
CA LYS A 31 -21.67 -5.94 -3.52
C LYS A 31 -20.91 -6.18 -2.23
N ILE A 32 -19.57 -6.11 -2.26
CA ILE A 32 -18.73 -6.25 -1.07
C ILE A 32 -18.83 -4.99 -0.22
N ARG A 33 -18.80 -5.17 1.10
CA ARG A 33 -18.93 -4.10 2.09
C ARG A 33 -17.75 -4.07 3.03
N ILE A 34 -17.50 -2.90 3.61
CA ILE A 34 -16.54 -2.74 4.70
C ILE A 34 -16.90 -3.71 5.84
N GLY A 35 -15.90 -4.44 6.33
CA GLY A 35 -16.05 -5.47 7.35
C GLY A 35 -16.30 -6.87 6.82
N ASP A 36 -16.60 -7.06 5.52
CA ASP A 36 -16.60 -8.39 4.91
C ASP A 36 -15.19 -9.03 5.00
N MET A 37 -15.14 -10.35 5.04
CA MET A 37 -13.89 -11.12 5.05
C MET A 37 -13.68 -11.77 3.68
N VAL A 38 -12.52 -11.51 3.07
CA VAL A 38 -12.11 -12.10 1.79
C VAL A 38 -10.94 -13.04 1.98
N THR A 39 -10.74 -13.97 1.05
CA THR A 39 -9.52 -14.78 1.03
C THR A 39 -8.40 -13.95 0.40
N ALA A 40 -7.24 -13.94 1.05
CA ALA A 40 -6.06 -13.24 0.59
C ALA A 40 -4.80 -14.06 0.90
N THR A 41 -3.71 -13.76 0.19
CA THR A 41 -2.40 -14.39 0.44
C THR A 41 -1.37 -13.31 0.72
N ASP A 42 -0.66 -13.46 1.83
CA ASP A 42 0.53 -12.65 2.11
C ASP A 42 1.64 -13.03 1.13
N PRO A 43 2.07 -12.12 0.23
CA PRO A 43 3.13 -12.43 -0.72
C PRO A 43 4.50 -12.65 -0.06
N ALA A 44 4.73 -12.13 1.15
CA ALA A 44 6.01 -12.30 1.86
C ALA A 44 6.16 -13.69 2.49
N THR A 45 5.06 -14.24 3.01
CA THR A 45 5.09 -15.54 3.71
C THR A 45 4.46 -16.67 2.89
N GLY A 46 3.69 -16.35 1.85
CA GLY A 46 2.88 -17.30 1.10
C GLY A 46 1.65 -17.80 1.85
N ALA A 47 1.40 -17.30 3.07
CA ALA A 47 0.27 -17.72 3.89
C ALA A 47 -1.04 -17.19 3.34
N THR A 48 -1.98 -18.10 3.09
CA THR A 48 -3.34 -17.79 2.64
C THR A 48 -4.31 -17.84 3.81
N GLY A 49 -5.17 -16.82 3.93
CA GLY A 49 -6.13 -16.74 5.02
C GLY A 49 -7.14 -15.60 4.88
N PRO A 50 -8.06 -15.50 5.83
CA PRO A 50 -9.11 -14.48 5.82
C PRO A 50 -8.52 -13.09 6.13
N GLN A 51 -8.92 -12.08 5.36
CA GLN A 51 -8.57 -10.67 5.59
C GLN A 51 -9.81 -9.79 5.50
N ARG A 52 -9.85 -8.75 6.32
CA ARG A 52 -10.97 -7.82 6.40
C ARG A 52 -10.91 -6.80 5.26
N VAL A 53 -12.07 -6.44 4.72
CA VAL A 53 -12.22 -5.29 3.82
C VAL A 53 -12.32 -4.01 4.67
N ASP A 54 -11.34 -3.12 4.51
CA ASP A 54 -11.28 -1.83 5.21
C ASP A 54 -11.96 -0.69 4.44
N ALA A 55 -11.96 -0.75 3.11
CA ALA A 55 -12.62 0.24 2.26
C ALA A 55 -13.12 -0.37 0.95
N THR A 56 -14.15 0.27 0.39
CA THR A 56 -14.65 0.01 -0.97
C THR A 56 -14.42 1.26 -1.81
N ILE A 57 -13.85 1.10 -2.99
CA ILE A 57 -13.49 2.19 -3.90
C ILE A 57 -14.35 2.08 -5.16
N TYR A 58 -14.87 3.21 -5.63
CA TYR A 58 -15.63 3.33 -6.86
C TYR A 58 -15.03 4.44 -7.73
N THR A 59 -14.71 4.11 -8.96
CA THR A 59 -14.17 5.05 -9.96
C THR A 59 -15.14 5.09 -11.14
N PRO A 60 -15.83 6.22 -11.39
CA PRO A 60 -16.87 6.30 -12.42
C PRO A 60 -16.33 6.39 -13.85
N ASP A 61 -15.06 6.74 -14.01
CA ASP A 61 -14.51 7.26 -15.27
C ASP A 61 -13.20 6.60 -15.72
N ASP A 62 -12.94 5.37 -15.27
CA ASP A 62 -11.81 4.57 -15.77
C ASP A 62 -11.92 4.32 -17.28
N ARG A 63 -10.77 4.29 -17.96
CA ARG A 63 -10.72 4.23 -19.44
C ARG A 63 -9.89 3.10 -20.01
N GLU A 64 -8.83 2.68 -19.35
CA GLU A 64 -7.87 1.75 -19.93
C GLU A 64 -8.02 0.36 -19.31
N PHE A 65 -8.44 -0.61 -20.11
CA PHE A 65 -8.73 -1.96 -19.62
C PHE A 65 -7.92 -3.01 -20.36
N THR A 66 -7.56 -4.06 -19.62
CA THR A 66 -6.90 -5.23 -20.17
C THR A 66 -7.66 -6.48 -19.74
N ARG A 67 -7.91 -7.36 -20.70
CA ARG A 67 -8.41 -8.72 -20.45
C ARG A 67 -7.28 -9.71 -20.57
N LEU A 68 -7.09 -10.50 -19.53
CA LEU A 68 -6.22 -11.67 -19.54
C LEU A 68 -7.06 -12.91 -19.84
N THR A 69 -6.58 -13.75 -20.75
CA THR A 69 -7.10 -15.10 -20.98
C THR A 69 -6.16 -16.08 -20.32
N ILE A 70 -6.69 -16.95 -19.47
CA ILE A 70 -5.91 -17.91 -18.69
C ILE A 70 -6.39 -19.33 -18.94
N VAL A 71 -5.49 -20.29 -18.71
CA VAL A 71 -5.78 -21.71 -18.61
C VAL A 71 -5.46 -22.16 -17.19
N ALA A 72 -6.48 -22.69 -16.51
CA ALA A 72 -6.39 -23.19 -15.15
C ALA A 72 -5.72 -24.59 -15.11
N PRO A 73 -5.29 -25.08 -13.92
CA PRO A 73 -4.69 -26.41 -13.78
C PRO A 73 -5.54 -27.57 -14.32
N ASN A 74 -6.87 -27.42 -14.34
CA ASN A 74 -7.80 -28.41 -14.87
C ASN A 74 -8.00 -28.31 -16.41
N GLY A 75 -7.23 -27.46 -17.10
CA GLY A 75 -7.33 -27.24 -18.54
C GLY A 75 -8.45 -26.31 -18.98
N SER A 76 -9.29 -25.81 -18.06
CA SER A 76 -10.36 -24.87 -18.42
C SER A 76 -9.81 -23.48 -18.77
N THR A 77 -10.36 -22.90 -19.83
CA THR A 77 -10.01 -21.55 -20.29
C THR A 77 -11.04 -20.54 -19.81
N SER A 78 -10.57 -19.43 -19.26
CA SER A 78 -11.42 -18.31 -18.81
C SER A 78 -10.69 -16.99 -19.00
N GLY A 79 -11.32 -15.88 -18.63
CA GLY A 79 -10.63 -14.60 -18.64
C GLY A 79 -11.18 -13.61 -17.63
N ILE A 80 -10.32 -12.68 -17.24
CA ILE A 80 -10.58 -11.62 -16.29
C ILE A 80 -10.24 -10.27 -16.92
N THR A 81 -11.05 -9.26 -16.62
CA THR A 81 -10.85 -7.89 -17.09
C THR A 81 -10.59 -7.00 -15.88
N SER A 82 -9.55 -6.18 -15.95
CA SER A 82 -9.24 -5.14 -14.97
C SER A 82 -8.81 -3.86 -15.68
N THR A 83 -8.61 -2.78 -14.94
CA THR A 83 -7.82 -1.67 -15.47
C THR A 83 -6.42 -2.14 -15.85
N SER A 84 -5.80 -1.45 -16.80
CA SER A 84 -4.59 -1.93 -17.49
C SER A 84 -3.36 -1.99 -16.59
N HIS A 85 -3.32 -1.17 -15.56
CA HIS A 85 -2.26 -1.10 -14.56
C HIS A 85 -2.56 -1.93 -13.31
N HIS A 86 -3.67 -2.69 -13.28
CA HIS A 86 -4.01 -3.54 -12.15
C HIS A 86 -2.97 -4.66 -12.00
N ALA A 87 -2.38 -4.78 -10.82
CA ALA A 87 -1.27 -5.69 -10.58
C ALA A 87 -1.73 -7.11 -10.22
N TYR A 88 -1.13 -8.10 -10.90
CA TYR A 88 -1.30 -9.53 -10.63
C TYR A 88 0.03 -10.12 -10.16
N TRP A 89 -0.04 -11.11 -9.27
CA TRP A 89 1.18 -11.81 -8.84
C TRP A 89 1.60 -12.83 -9.90
N SER A 90 2.75 -12.58 -10.53
CA SER A 90 3.37 -13.50 -11.47
C SER A 90 4.30 -14.46 -10.73
N GLU A 91 3.89 -15.72 -10.62
CA GLU A 91 4.61 -16.76 -9.86
C GLU A 91 5.97 -17.06 -10.51
N ASN A 92 6.03 -17.20 -11.83
CA ASN A 92 7.28 -17.48 -12.57
C ASN A 92 8.29 -16.33 -12.54
N ARG A 93 7.83 -15.11 -12.29
CA ARG A 93 8.68 -13.92 -12.20
C ARG A 93 8.93 -13.47 -10.76
N HIS A 94 8.24 -14.08 -9.79
CA HIS A 94 8.22 -13.68 -8.38
C HIS A 94 8.03 -12.17 -8.19
N ALA A 95 7.09 -11.59 -8.96
CA ALA A 95 6.87 -10.15 -8.98
C ALA A 95 5.43 -9.79 -9.32
N TRP A 96 4.97 -8.66 -8.77
CA TRP A 96 3.76 -7.99 -9.24
C TRP A 96 3.97 -7.42 -10.65
N ARG A 97 2.98 -7.59 -11.52
CA ARG A 97 2.97 -7.08 -12.88
C ARG A 97 1.62 -6.50 -13.23
N ASP A 98 1.63 -5.32 -13.82
CA ASP A 98 0.45 -4.68 -14.38
C ASP A 98 -0.19 -5.57 -15.44
N ALA A 99 -1.52 -5.52 -15.55
CA ALA A 99 -2.29 -6.31 -16.49
C ALA A 99 -1.78 -6.17 -17.94
N VAL A 100 -1.39 -4.95 -18.33
CA VAL A 100 -0.91 -4.61 -19.67
C VAL A 100 0.49 -5.16 -19.96
N ASP A 101 1.29 -5.40 -18.92
CA ASP A 101 2.68 -5.88 -19.04
C ASP A 101 2.79 -7.41 -19.00
N LEU A 102 1.70 -8.10 -18.65
CA LEU A 102 1.62 -9.55 -18.67
C LEU A 102 1.52 -10.08 -20.09
N VAL A 103 2.19 -11.20 -20.33
CA VAL A 103 2.24 -11.84 -21.67
C VAL A 103 1.90 -13.32 -21.60
N ALA A 104 1.58 -13.90 -22.77
CA ALA A 104 1.39 -15.33 -22.88
C ALA A 104 2.63 -16.09 -22.37
N GLY A 105 2.40 -17.09 -21.53
CA GLY A 105 3.48 -17.81 -20.85
C GLY A 105 3.64 -17.46 -19.37
N ASP A 106 3.24 -16.25 -18.95
CA ASP A 106 3.26 -15.89 -17.53
C ASP A 106 2.26 -16.73 -16.72
N THR A 107 2.62 -17.01 -15.47
CA THR A 107 1.81 -17.83 -14.56
C THR A 107 1.34 -17.01 -13.38
N LEU A 108 0.05 -17.04 -13.09
CA LEU A 108 -0.58 -16.31 -11.99
C LEU A 108 -0.92 -17.25 -10.84
N ARG A 109 -0.73 -16.80 -9.60
CA ARG A 109 -0.97 -17.60 -8.40
C ARG A 109 -2.47 -17.79 -8.11
N ILE A 110 -2.83 -19.02 -7.74
CA ILE A 110 -4.17 -19.38 -7.25
C ILE A 110 -4.13 -19.71 -5.73
N PRO A 111 -5.27 -19.86 -5.02
CA PRO A 111 -5.31 -19.96 -3.55
C PRO A 111 -4.48 -21.08 -2.93
N ASP A 112 -4.39 -22.24 -3.59
CA ASP A 112 -3.63 -23.39 -3.08
C ASP A 112 -2.14 -23.38 -3.45
N GLY A 113 -1.65 -22.26 -3.99
CA GLY A 113 -0.25 -22.09 -4.40
C GLY A 113 0.10 -22.67 -5.77
N ARG A 114 -0.82 -23.35 -6.45
CA ARG A 114 -0.64 -23.68 -7.88
C ARG A 114 -0.76 -22.41 -8.74
N THR A 115 -0.68 -22.60 -10.06
CA THR A 115 -0.73 -21.50 -11.01
C THR A 115 -1.74 -21.69 -12.14
N ALA A 116 -2.31 -20.59 -12.63
CA ALA A 116 -2.97 -20.51 -13.93
C ALA A 116 -2.06 -19.83 -14.96
N LYS A 117 -2.04 -20.31 -16.20
CA LYS A 117 -1.15 -19.80 -17.26
C LYS A 117 -1.88 -18.82 -18.16
N ILE A 118 -1.28 -17.66 -18.45
CA ILE A 118 -1.80 -16.71 -19.43
C ILE A 118 -1.54 -17.24 -20.84
N THR A 119 -2.57 -17.21 -21.68
CA THR A 119 -2.52 -17.62 -23.10
C THR A 119 -2.79 -16.47 -24.06
N GLY A 120 -3.36 -15.36 -23.58
CA GLY A 120 -3.59 -14.19 -24.41
C GLY A 120 -3.95 -12.96 -23.60
N THR A 121 -3.68 -11.80 -24.16
CA THR A 121 -4.02 -10.50 -23.60
C THR A 121 -4.74 -9.65 -24.65
N ARG A 122 -5.68 -8.83 -24.20
CA ARG A 122 -6.36 -7.85 -25.06
C ARG A 122 -6.53 -6.55 -24.31
N HIS A 123 -5.96 -5.48 -24.83
CA HIS A 123 -6.08 -4.13 -24.29
C HIS A 123 -7.08 -3.31 -25.10
N TRP A 124 -7.84 -2.44 -24.43
CA TRP A 124 -8.71 -1.46 -25.09
C TRP A 124 -8.97 -0.25 -24.20
N THR A 125 -9.44 0.82 -24.83
CA THR A 125 -9.90 2.02 -24.14
C THR A 125 -11.42 2.14 -24.24
N THR A 126 -12.11 2.24 -23.11
CA THR A 126 -13.54 2.53 -23.03
C THR A 126 -13.88 3.14 -21.69
N LEU A 127 -14.77 4.13 -21.66
CA LEU A 127 -15.25 4.73 -20.42
C LEU A 127 -16.19 3.73 -19.73
N GLN A 128 -15.82 3.24 -18.56
CA GLN A 128 -16.70 2.40 -17.75
C GLN A 128 -16.36 2.53 -16.26
N PRO A 129 -17.36 2.43 -15.38
CA PRO A 129 -17.14 2.44 -13.94
C PRO A 129 -16.40 1.18 -13.50
N ALA A 130 -15.60 1.31 -12.45
CA ALA A 130 -14.82 0.24 -11.87
C ALA A 130 -14.78 0.33 -10.33
N TYR A 131 -14.48 -0.81 -9.70
CA TYR A 131 -14.51 -1.01 -8.27
C TYR A 131 -13.18 -1.60 -7.79
N ASN A 132 -12.78 -1.27 -6.57
CA ASN A 132 -11.63 -1.86 -5.90
C ASN A 132 -11.86 -1.96 -4.39
N LEU A 133 -11.04 -2.72 -3.67
CA LEU A 133 -11.18 -3.01 -2.25
C LEU A 133 -9.88 -2.75 -1.50
N THR A 134 -9.93 -2.01 -0.41
CA THR A 134 -8.82 -1.96 0.55
C THR A 134 -8.90 -3.14 1.49
N ILE A 135 -7.85 -3.98 1.51
CA ILE A 135 -7.77 -5.19 2.33
C ILE A 135 -6.75 -4.99 3.45
N SER A 136 -7.12 -5.34 4.69
CA SER A 136 -6.24 -5.24 5.84
C SER A 136 -4.97 -6.07 5.67
N ASN A 137 -3.88 -5.58 6.27
CA ASN A 137 -2.60 -6.27 6.49
C ASN A 137 -1.77 -6.59 5.24
N VAL A 138 -2.34 -7.28 4.25
CA VAL A 138 -1.59 -7.88 3.13
C VAL A 138 -1.86 -7.21 1.79
N HIS A 139 -2.91 -6.39 1.67
CA HIS A 139 -3.25 -5.62 0.47
C HIS A 139 -3.40 -6.48 -0.79
N THR A 140 -3.76 -7.75 -0.64
CA THR A 140 -4.07 -8.68 -1.73
C THR A 140 -5.45 -9.27 -1.53
N TYR A 141 -6.02 -9.79 -2.60
CA TYR A 141 -7.23 -10.61 -2.56
C TYR A 141 -7.34 -11.46 -3.81
N TYR A 142 -8.33 -12.35 -3.84
CA TYR A 142 -8.57 -13.24 -4.96
C TYR A 142 -9.80 -12.79 -5.76
N VAL A 143 -9.61 -12.58 -7.07
CA VAL A 143 -10.67 -12.28 -8.05
C VAL A 143 -10.84 -13.42 -9.04
N ASP A 144 -12.06 -13.68 -9.49
CA ASP A 144 -12.35 -14.83 -10.33
C ASP A 144 -12.19 -14.53 -11.82
N ALA A 145 -11.36 -15.35 -12.47
CA ALA A 145 -11.37 -15.59 -13.90
C ALA A 145 -12.21 -16.85 -14.16
N GLY A 146 -13.54 -16.70 -14.33
CA GLY A 146 -14.45 -17.83 -14.45
C GLY A 146 -14.59 -18.59 -13.11
N ARG A 147 -14.05 -19.81 -13.01
CA ARG A 147 -14.03 -20.61 -11.77
C ARG A 147 -12.66 -20.64 -11.08
N THR A 148 -11.70 -19.86 -11.58
CA THR A 148 -10.33 -19.84 -11.06
C THR A 148 -10.08 -18.49 -10.43
N SER A 149 -9.81 -18.46 -9.12
CA SER A 149 -9.50 -17.23 -8.41
C SER A 149 -8.01 -16.91 -8.54
N ILE A 150 -7.68 -15.66 -8.86
CA ILE A 150 -6.34 -15.18 -9.16
C ILE A 150 -5.93 -14.13 -8.13
N LEU A 151 -4.70 -14.25 -7.61
CA LEU A 151 -4.16 -13.30 -6.64
C LEU A 151 -3.85 -11.96 -7.32
N VAL A 152 -4.49 -10.91 -6.83
CA VAL A 152 -4.30 -9.53 -7.28
C VAL A 152 -3.90 -8.64 -6.12
N HIS A 153 -3.20 -7.56 -6.44
CA HIS A 153 -2.83 -6.55 -5.45
C HIS A 153 -3.81 -5.40 -5.49
N ASN A 154 -4.17 -4.91 -4.32
CA ASN A 154 -4.86 -3.65 -4.13
C ASN A 154 -3.84 -2.48 -4.18
N ASP A 155 -2.87 -2.48 -5.11
CA ASP A 155 -1.77 -1.49 -5.02
C ASP A 155 -2.32 -0.15 -5.47
N GLY A 156 -2.64 0.72 -4.52
CA GLY A 156 -2.56 2.15 -4.77
C GLY A 156 -1.08 2.48 -4.87
N GLY A 157 -0.49 2.39 -6.06
CA GLY A 157 0.91 2.77 -6.24
C GLY A 157 1.14 4.18 -5.69
N ALA A 158 2.16 4.40 -4.86
CA ALA A 158 2.52 5.67 -4.18
C ALA A 158 1.41 6.40 -3.37
N ASP A 159 0.15 5.99 -3.53
CA ASP A 159 -1.07 6.55 -2.96
C ASP A 159 -2.02 5.48 -2.40
N ASP A 160 -1.48 4.41 -1.81
CA ASP A 160 -2.19 3.66 -0.77
C ASP A 160 -2.68 4.70 0.27
N PRO A 161 -3.97 4.71 0.68
CA PRO A 161 -4.41 5.55 1.80
C PRO A 161 -3.72 5.15 3.12
N ASN A 162 -3.00 4.02 3.11
CA ASN A 162 -2.31 3.45 4.23
C ASN A 162 -0.94 2.82 3.87
N PRO A 163 0.01 3.52 3.21
CA PRO A 163 1.27 2.92 2.79
C PRO A 163 2.07 2.45 4.00
N LYS A 164 2.74 1.30 3.88
CA LYS A 164 3.67 0.80 4.91
C LYS A 164 5.04 1.47 4.83
N VAL A 165 5.42 1.95 3.65
CA VAL A 165 6.71 2.57 3.36
C VAL A 165 6.49 3.79 2.47
N PHE A 166 7.23 4.84 2.74
CA PHE A 166 7.17 6.12 2.07
C PHE A 166 8.54 6.44 1.46
N PRO A 167 8.63 6.62 0.14
CA PRO A 167 9.89 6.96 -0.51
C PRO A 167 10.25 8.43 -0.26
N ASN A 168 11.53 8.76 -0.45
CA ASN A 168 11.93 10.15 -0.53
C ASN A 168 11.35 10.77 -1.82
N LEU A 169 10.47 11.75 -1.67
CA LEU A 169 9.79 12.44 -2.77
C LEU A 169 10.72 13.43 -3.51
N TYR A 170 11.84 13.81 -2.90
CA TYR A 170 12.83 14.73 -3.46
C TYR A 170 14.25 14.14 -3.33
N PRO A 171 14.56 13.07 -4.08
CA PRO A 171 15.89 12.42 -4.05
C PRO A 171 17.03 13.33 -4.54
N GLU A 172 16.71 14.40 -5.25
CA GLU A 172 17.66 15.41 -5.72
C GLU A 172 18.16 16.35 -4.61
N ASP A 173 17.44 16.45 -3.49
CA ASP A 173 17.83 17.29 -2.37
C ASP A 173 19.00 16.66 -1.61
N LYS A 174 20.07 17.43 -1.39
CA LYS A 174 21.25 16.96 -0.67
C LYS A 174 20.97 16.83 0.83
N ASP A 175 21.58 15.83 1.46
CA ASP A 175 21.53 15.67 2.90
C ASP A 175 22.26 16.81 3.62
N GLY A 176 21.59 17.38 4.61
CA GLY A 176 22.12 18.47 5.43
C GLY A 176 22.66 17.98 6.77
N TRP A 177 22.99 18.92 7.65
CA TRP A 177 23.42 18.61 9.00
C TRP A 177 22.24 18.21 9.89
N THR A 178 22.44 17.19 10.73
CA THR A 178 21.49 16.80 11.77
C THR A 178 22.18 16.33 13.03
N LYS A 179 21.65 16.75 14.18
CA LYS A 179 21.99 16.19 15.49
C LYS A 179 20.96 15.15 15.89
N ILE A 180 21.39 13.90 16.06
CA ILE A 180 20.57 12.78 16.54
C ILE A 180 20.58 12.75 18.07
N PHE A 181 19.43 12.46 18.67
CA PHE A 181 19.26 12.29 20.11
C PHE A 181 18.80 10.87 20.42
N THR A 182 19.27 10.31 21.52
CA THR A 182 18.71 9.07 22.05
C THR A 182 17.35 9.35 22.71
N PRO A 183 16.40 8.39 22.68
CA PRO A 183 15.08 8.55 23.30
C PRO A 183 15.14 9.00 24.77
N GLY A 184 16.02 8.39 25.58
CA GLY A 184 16.21 8.78 26.98
C GLY A 184 16.74 10.20 27.17
N THR A 185 17.54 10.72 26.22
CA THR A 185 18.09 12.09 26.31
C THR A 185 17.11 13.14 25.79
N VAL A 186 16.31 12.83 24.76
CA VAL A 186 15.35 13.79 24.21
C VAL A 186 14.12 13.91 25.10
N GLY A 187 13.71 12.81 25.73
CA GLY A 187 12.56 12.77 26.62
C GLY A 187 12.65 13.76 27.78
N THR A 188 13.85 14.06 28.27
CA THR A 188 14.09 15.00 29.39
C THR A 188 14.05 16.48 29.00
N ARG A 189 13.95 16.79 27.71
CA ARG A 189 14.06 18.16 27.18
C ARG A 189 12.70 18.76 26.89
N THR A 190 12.69 20.08 26.70
CA THR A 190 11.56 20.80 26.10
C THR A 190 11.93 21.22 24.69
N GLY A 191 11.04 21.00 23.72
CA GLY A 191 11.24 21.45 22.35
C GLY A 191 10.52 20.61 21.30
N ASN A 192 10.66 21.05 20.05
CA ASN A 192 10.20 20.33 18.86
C ASN A 192 11.38 19.66 18.17
N TYR A 193 11.17 18.43 17.72
CA TYR A 193 12.15 17.61 17.03
C TYR A 193 11.50 16.96 15.82
N GLN A 194 12.33 16.57 14.86
CA GLN A 194 11.92 15.72 13.75
C GLN A 194 12.15 14.27 14.15
N TYR A 195 11.34 13.36 13.62
CA TYR A 195 11.59 11.93 13.74
C TYR A 195 11.37 11.21 12.43
N VAL A 196 12.01 10.05 12.30
CA VAL A 196 11.75 9.05 11.26
C VAL A 196 11.75 7.65 11.88
N VAL A 197 10.97 6.76 11.29
CA VAL A 197 10.99 5.33 11.55
C VAL A 197 11.47 4.65 10.28
N LEU A 198 12.63 4.01 10.33
CA LEU A 198 13.20 3.30 9.17
C LEU A 198 12.40 2.02 8.89
N THR A 199 12.64 1.40 7.73
CA THR A 199 11.96 0.16 7.31
C THR A 199 12.27 -1.06 8.18
N ASP A 200 13.30 -0.99 9.03
CA ASP A 200 13.61 -1.99 10.06
C ASP A 200 12.98 -1.68 11.44
N GLY A 201 12.16 -0.62 11.53
CA GLY A 201 11.52 -0.16 12.76
C GLY A 201 12.37 0.78 13.62
N THR A 202 13.61 1.10 13.22
CA THR A 202 14.50 1.97 13.99
C THR A 202 13.95 3.40 14.08
N LEU A 203 13.77 3.89 15.31
CA LEU A 203 13.40 5.28 15.60
C LEU A 203 14.62 6.19 15.64
N LEU A 204 14.64 7.21 14.78
CA LEU A 204 15.62 8.29 14.86
C LEU A 204 14.92 9.61 15.19
N ILE A 205 15.45 10.35 16.15
CA ILE A 205 14.94 11.66 16.58
C ILE A 205 16.06 12.67 16.45
N GLY A 206 15.79 13.82 15.81
CA GLY A 206 16.83 14.81 15.57
C GLY A 206 16.37 16.25 15.44
N LYS A 207 17.35 17.12 15.26
CA LYS A 207 17.18 18.55 14.99
C LYS A 207 18.21 19.01 13.96
N GLY A 208 17.78 19.76 12.95
CA GLY A 208 18.63 20.21 11.85
C GLY A 208 17.83 20.31 10.54
N ASP A 209 18.47 19.94 9.44
CA ASP A 209 18.07 20.24 8.06
C ASP A 209 16.96 19.34 7.48
N GLY A 210 16.17 18.66 8.31
CA GLY A 210 14.99 17.92 7.84
C GLY A 210 15.11 16.40 7.91
N HIS A 211 14.04 15.73 7.49
CA HIS A 211 13.89 14.27 7.56
C HIS A 211 14.94 13.52 6.72
N ILE A 212 15.39 14.09 5.59
CA ILE A 212 16.40 13.45 4.73
C ILE A 212 17.76 13.30 5.41
N ALA A 213 18.13 14.23 6.30
CA ALA A 213 19.40 14.16 7.03
C ALA A 213 19.39 13.04 8.09
N LEU A 214 18.20 12.63 8.55
CA LEU A 214 18.04 11.50 9.46
C LEU A 214 18.12 10.16 8.72
N THR A 215 17.60 10.08 7.50
CA THR A 215 17.44 8.84 6.73
C THR A 215 18.57 8.61 5.73
N LYS A 216 19.34 9.64 5.40
CA LYS A 216 20.27 9.67 4.25
C LYS A 216 19.58 9.30 2.94
N GLY A 217 18.32 9.75 2.78
CA GLY A 217 17.50 9.51 1.60
C GLY A 217 16.82 8.14 1.54
N ALA A 218 17.02 7.28 2.53
CA ALA A 218 16.32 5.99 2.61
C ALA A 218 14.80 6.15 2.75
N GLU A 219 14.05 5.11 2.37
CA GLU A 219 12.59 5.05 2.60
C GLU A 219 12.27 4.89 4.08
N VAL A 220 11.07 5.30 4.49
CA VAL A 220 10.65 5.31 5.90
C VAL A 220 9.27 4.67 6.08
N MET A 221 9.00 4.08 7.24
CA MET A 221 7.66 3.68 7.63
C MET A 221 6.85 4.84 8.21
N ALA A 222 7.52 5.81 8.84
CA ALA A 222 6.91 7.03 9.35
C ALA A 222 7.92 8.17 9.41
N ALA A 223 7.44 9.41 9.36
CA ALA A 223 8.25 10.61 9.48
C ALA A 223 7.36 11.78 9.89
N GLY A 224 7.87 12.66 10.75
CA GLY A 224 7.11 13.85 11.14
C GLY A 224 7.78 14.66 12.23
N GLU A 225 6.98 15.36 13.03
CA GLU A 225 7.45 16.16 14.15
C GLU A 225 6.96 15.56 15.49
N VAL A 226 7.78 15.70 16.53
CA VAL A 226 7.45 15.32 17.91
C VAL A 226 7.76 16.47 18.86
N ARG A 227 6.90 16.67 19.86
CA ARG A 227 7.04 17.72 20.88
C ARG A 227 7.20 17.14 22.27
N PHE A 228 8.18 17.67 23.00
CA PHE A 228 8.40 17.39 24.42
C PHE A 228 8.24 18.66 25.26
N LYS A 229 7.65 18.52 26.45
CA LYS A 229 7.57 19.56 27.49
C LYS A 229 7.88 18.94 28.85
N SER A 230 8.84 19.51 29.56
CA SER A 230 9.18 19.15 30.94
C SER A 230 9.32 17.65 31.17
N GLY A 231 10.07 16.95 30.31
CA GLY A 231 10.28 15.52 30.50
C GLY A 231 9.24 14.61 29.85
N ARG A 232 8.23 15.16 29.16
CA ARG A 232 7.09 14.39 28.64
C ARG A 232 6.82 14.69 27.18
N MET A 233 6.57 13.63 26.42
CA MET A 233 6.03 13.73 25.07
C MET A 233 4.59 14.23 25.15
N THR A 234 4.28 15.27 24.37
CA THR A 234 2.95 15.90 24.35
C THR A 234 2.23 15.74 23.02
N GLU A 235 2.96 15.54 21.92
CA GLU A 235 2.41 15.49 20.57
C GLU A 235 3.38 14.76 19.64
N VAL A 236 2.86 13.99 18.70
CA VAL A 236 3.55 13.48 17.51
C VAL A 236 2.64 13.61 16.30
N ASN A 237 3.19 13.88 15.12
CA ASN A 237 2.43 13.99 13.89
C ASN A 237 3.19 13.37 12.70
N ASN A 238 2.60 13.35 11.51
CA ASN A 238 3.22 12.93 10.25
C ASN A 238 3.80 14.08 9.42
N LYS A 239 3.94 15.29 9.97
CA LYS A 239 4.32 16.46 9.17
C LYS A 239 5.77 16.36 8.69
N SER A 240 5.95 15.87 7.46
CA SER A 240 7.25 15.74 6.79
C SER A 240 7.20 16.32 5.38
N GLY A 241 8.21 17.12 5.03
CA GLY A 241 8.33 17.69 3.68
C GLY A 241 8.64 16.63 2.63
N HIS A 242 9.62 15.77 2.91
CA HIS A 242 10.23 14.85 1.96
C HIS A 242 9.54 13.50 1.83
N TYR A 243 8.76 13.08 2.82
CA TYR A 243 8.14 11.75 2.82
C TYR A 243 6.62 11.78 2.83
N LYS A 244 6.03 12.84 3.40
CA LYS A 244 4.59 13.05 3.53
C LYS A 244 3.80 11.77 3.90
N PRO A 245 4.19 11.07 4.98
CA PRO A 245 3.56 9.81 5.33
C PRO A 245 2.13 10.02 5.79
N ARG A 246 1.26 9.04 5.59
CA ARG A 246 -0.18 9.16 5.82
C ARG A 246 -0.83 7.83 6.14
N GLY A 247 -1.96 7.88 6.82
CA GLY A 247 -2.75 6.69 7.14
C GLY A 247 -2.30 5.94 8.39
N ILE A 248 -3.06 4.90 8.73
CA ILE A 248 -2.96 4.21 10.02
C ILE A 248 -1.64 3.43 10.21
N ASN A 249 -0.97 3.03 9.15
CA ASN A 249 0.32 2.32 9.15
C ASN A 249 1.44 3.28 9.53
N ALA A 250 1.45 4.49 8.98
CA ALA A 250 2.37 5.54 9.41
C ALA A 250 2.14 5.92 10.89
N GLN A 251 0.87 6.05 11.28
CA GLN A 251 0.49 6.31 12.66
C GLN A 251 0.97 5.19 13.60
N ASN A 252 0.66 3.93 13.29
CA ASN A 252 1.04 2.78 14.11
C ASN A 252 2.56 2.66 14.18
N ALA A 253 3.27 2.78 13.05
CA ALA A 253 4.72 2.75 13.03
C ALA A 253 5.34 3.84 13.92
N ALA A 254 4.80 5.06 13.89
CA ALA A 254 5.23 6.13 14.78
C ALA A 254 4.94 5.80 16.26
N VAL A 255 3.69 5.47 16.59
CA VAL A 255 3.26 5.22 17.97
C VAL A 255 4.02 4.04 18.59
N ASP A 256 4.16 2.93 17.85
CA ASP A 256 4.86 1.73 18.29
C ASP A 256 6.34 2.02 18.53
N ALA A 257 7.00 2.72 17.60
CA ALA A 257 8.42 3.04 17.71
C ALA A 257 8.70 3.94 18.93
N PHE A 258 7.87 4.95 19.21
CA PHE A 258 8.01 5.78 20.40
C PHE A 258 7.76 5.01 21.70
N ASN A 259 6.70 4.19 21.75
CA ASN A 259 6.38 3.37 22.92
C ASN A 259 7.48 2.35 23.23
N GLN A 260 8.01 1.67 22.21
CA GLN A 260 9.15 0.75 22.34
C GLN A 260 10.41 1.46 22.83
N ALA A 261 10.57 2.74 22.49
CA ALA A 261 11.65 3.59 22.97
C ALA A 261 11.44 4.16 24.39
N GLY A 262 10.35 3.78 25.08
CA GLY A 262 10.02 4.25 26.44
C GLY A 262 9.42 5.65 26.49
N LEU A 263 8.95 6.17 25.36
CA LEU A 263 8.32 7.49 25.24
C LEU A 263 6.83 7.29 24.95
N ASP A 264 5.99 7.46 25.97
CA ASP A 264 4.54 7.26 25.84
C ASP A 264 3.94 8.15 24.74
N ALA A 265 3.48 7.54 23.65
CA ALA A 265 2.84 8.17 22.50
C ALA A 265 1.32 7.98 22.48
N THR A 266 0.76 7.27 23.47
CA THR A 266 -0.64 6.85 23.51
C THR A 266 -1.58 8.05 23.46
N GLY A 267 -2.43 8.12 22.42
CA GLY A 267 -3.39 9.21 22.24
C GLY A 267 -2.77 10.58 21.91
N LYS A 268 -1.48 10.63 21.54
CA LYS A 268 -0.76 11.88 21.26
C LYS A 268 -0.48 12.12 19.77
N TYR A 269 -0.89 11.17 18.92
CA TYR A 269 -0.69 11.27 17.48
C TYR A 269 -1.76 12.17 16.84
N ILE A 270 -1.32 13.10 16.00
CA ILE A 270 -2.17 14.03 15.26
C ILE A 270 -1.84 13.92 13.77
N GLU A 271 -2.82 13.54 12.95
CA GLU A 271 -2.65 13.50 11.50
C GLU A 271 -2.65 14.92 10.92
N TYR A 272 -1.52 15.33 10.37
CA TYR A 272 -1.33 16.50 9.53
C TYR A 272 -1.85 16.19 8.11
N LYS A 273 -2.80 17.01 7.65
CA LYS A 273 -3.31 16.94 6.28
C LYS A 273 -2.40 17.76 5.37
N PHE A 274 -1.74 17.09 4.44
CA PHE A 274 -0.98 17.77 3.40
C PHE A 274 -1.96 18.48 2.45
N PRO A 275 -1.63 19.70 1.98
CA PRO A 275 -2.41 20.32 0.91
C PRO A 275 -2.45 19.39 -0.30
N ASP A 276 -3.65 19.25 -0.88
CA ASP A 276 -3.79 18.64 -2.20
C ASP A 276 -2.93 19.45 -3.18
N CYS A 277 -2.27 18.75 -4.11
CA CYS A 277 -1.51 19.38 -5.18
C CYS A 277 -2.42 20.21 -6.09
#